data_AF-A0A351FCE6-F1
#
_entry.id   AF-A0A351FCE6-F1
#
_cell.length_a   1.000
_cell.length_b   1.000
_cell.length_c   1.000
_cell.angle_alpha   90.00
_cell.angle_beta   90.00
_cell.angle_gamma   90.00
#
_symmetry.space_group_name_H-M   'P 1'
#
loop_
_entity.id
_entity.type
_entity.pdbx_description
1 polymer ?
#
loop_
_entity_poly.entity_id
_entity_poly.type
_entity_poly.pdbx_seq_one_letter_code
_entity_poly.pdbx_strand_id
1 'polypeptide(L)'
;MNIIESIGKTPLVELEKLTSECGARVFLKSEFFNPLASVKDRIGAAMIEAAERDGLINSDSVVVEPTSGNTGIALAFVCAAKGYRCILTMPETMSKERRVLLRLLGAEIVLTPGPKGMGGAIAKASQLMDEHGEKAFMPQQFNNPANPEVHRKTTAEEIWSATEGKIDCLVAGVGTGGTITGVSEVIKERNPDMLTVAVEPVESPVITQTRNGEEVQPGPHKIQGIGAGFVPKNLNLDIV
;
A
#
# COMPACT_ATOMS: atom_id res chain seq x y z
N MET A 1 -17.49 12.52 13.81
CA MET A 1 -16.77 12.33 12.54
C MET A 1 -15.31 12.14 12.88
N ASN A 2 -14.81 10.92 12.68
CA ASN A 2 -13.41 10.58 12.85
C ASN A 2 -12.70 10.90 11.52
N ILE A 3 -11.50 11.47 11.55
CA ILE A 3 -10.71 11.77 10.35
C ILE A 3 -10.45 10.53 9.48
N ILE A 4 -10.42 9.33 10.08
CA ILE A 4 -10.32 8.05 9.34
C ILE A 4 -11.52 7.85 8.40
N GLU A 5 -12.72 8.31 8.75
CA GLU A 5 -13.94 8.18 7.93
C GLU A 5 -13.87 9.01 6.63
N SER A 6 -12.91 9.93 6.53
CA SER A 6 -12.67 10.73 5.33
C SER A 6 -11.74 10.06 4.31
N ILE A 7 -11.19 8.88 4.63
CA ILE A 7 -10.37 8.09 3.71
C ILE A 7 -11.24 7.57 2.56
N GLY A 8 -10.69 7.59 1.35
CA GLY A 8 -11.36 7.15 0.13
C GLY A 8 -12.23 8.22 -0.51
N LYS A 9 -13.15 7.80 -1.39
CA LYS A 9 -13.98 8.71 -2.21
C LYS A 9 -13.15 9.75 -2.96
N THR A 10 -11.95 9.37 -3.38
CA THR A 10 -11.00 10.24 -4.06
C THR A 10 -11.48 10.53 -5.48
N PRO A 11 -11.16 11.71 -6.05
CA PRO A 11 -11.66 12.08 -7.37
C PRO A 11 -11.03 11.24 -8.48
N LEU A 12 -11.82 11.01 -9.54
CA LEU A 12 -11.37 10.48 -10.82
C LEU A 12 -11.31 11.64 -11.82
N VAL A 13 -10.10 12.00 -12.28
CA VAL A 13 -9.86 13.23 -13.05
C VAL A 13 -9.40 12.89 -14.46
N GLU A 14 -10.06 13.43 -15.49
CA GLU A 14 -9.65 13.22 -16.89
C GLU A 14 -8.40 14.04 -17.24
N LEU A 15 -7.45 13.41 -17.95
CA LEU A 15 -6.17 14.02 -18.36
C LEU A 15 -6.21 14.50 -19.81
N GLU A 16 -7.03 15.51 -20.12
CA GLU A 16 -7.30 15.94 -21.50
C GLU A 16 -6.03 16.31 -22.30
N LYS A 17 -5.21 17.23 -21.78
CA LYS A 17 -4.07 17.78 -22.54
C LYS A 17 -2.92 16.80 -22.74
N LEU A 18 -2.67 15.94 -21.74
CA LEU A 18 -1.55 14.99 -21.80
C LEU A 18 -1.86 13.77 -22.67
N THR A 19 -3.14 13.52 -22.95
CA THR A 19 -3.59 12.30 -23.62
C THR A 19 -4.39 12.56 -24.90
N SER A 20 -4.34 13.80 -25.42
CA SER A 20 -5.08 14.23 -26.61
C SER A 20 -4.73 13.44 -27.88
N GLU A 21 -3.53 12.87 -27.94
CA GLU A 21 -3.04 12.08 -29.08
C GLU A 21 -3.11 10.56 -28.83
N CYS A 22 -3.53 10.13 -27.64
CA CYS A 22 -3.51 8.71 -27.27
C CYS A 22 -4.65 7.89 -27.89
N GLY A 23 -5.66 8.54 -28.50
CA GLY A 23 -6.83 7.85 -29.05
C GLY A 23 -7.74 7.19 -27.99
N ALA A 24 -7.50 7.46 -26.71
CA ALA A 24 -8.24 6.93 -25.58
C ALA A 24 -8.40 8.01 -24.50
N ARG A 25 -9.49 7.92 -23.71
CA ARG A 25 -9.70 8.78 -22.54
C ARG A 25 -8.94 8.22 -21.36
N VAL A 26 -8.09 9.03 -20.74
CA VAL A 26 -7.30 8.61 -19.59
C VAL A 26 -7.74 9.36 -18.35
N PHE A 27 -8.03 8.59 -17.30
CA PHE A 27 -8.45 9.13 -16.02
C PHE A 27 -7.45 8.79 -14.93
N LEU A 28 -7.21 9.75 -14.04
CA LEU A 28 -6.37 9.62 -12.86
C LEU A 28 -7.23 9.45 -11.62
N LYS A 29 -7.19 8.26 -11.02
CA LYS A 29 -7.72 8.03 -9.68
C LYS A 29 -6.79 8.67 -8.64
N SER A 30 -7.17 9.84 -8.15
CA SER A 30 -6.25 10.76 -7.47
C SER A 30 -6.13 10.45 -5.97
N GLU A 31 -5.48 9.32 -5.65
CA GLU A 31 -5.31 8.84 -4.27
C GLU A 31 -4.47 9.76 -3.35
N PHE A 32 -3.84 10.79 -3.91
CA PHE A 32 -3.18 11.85 -3.15
C PHE A 32 -4.16 12.84 -2.50
N PHE A 33 -5.48 12.69 -2.73
CA PHE A 33 -6.53 13.41 -1.98
C PHE A 33 -6.97 12.71 -0.70
N ASN A 34 -6.45 11.51 -0.39
CA ASN A 34 -6.65 10.94 0.94
C ASN A 34 -6.01 11.85 2.02
N PRO A 35 -6.43 11.76 3.30
CA PRO A 35 -6.03 12.71 4.35
C PRO A 35 -4.51 12.90 4.52
N LEU A 36 -3.72 11.84 4.34
CA LEU A 36 -2.25 11.84 4.42
C LEU A 36 -1.61 11.69 3.03
N ALA A 37 -2.36 12.09 2.01
CA ALA A 37 -1.93 12.25 0.62
C ALA A 37 -1.44 10.98 -0.07
N SER A 38 -1.97 9.81 0.30
CA SER A 38 -1.60 8.57 -0.38
C SER A 38 -2.68 7.48 -0.38
N VAL A 39 -2.57 6.55 -1.33
CA VAL A 39 -3.39 5.32 -1.37
C VAL A 39 -3.23 4.44 -0.12
N LYS A 40 -2.12 4.61 0.63
CA LYS A 40 -1.82 3.75 1.78
C LYS A 40 -2.69 4.04 2.98
N ASP A 41 -3.34 5.20 3.03
CA ASP A 41 -4.32 5.57 4.06
C ASP A 41 -5.43 4.51 4.13
N ARG A 42 -5.90 4.04 2.97
CA ARG A 42 -6.88 2.95 2.86
C ARG A 42 -6.43 1.68 3.58
N ILE A 43 -5.23 1.21 3.27
CA ILE A 43 -4.74 -0.07 3.82
C ILE A 43 -4.30 0.08 5.27
N GLY A 44 -3.82 1.25 5.68
CA GLY A 44 -3.48 1.54 7.07
C GLY A 44 -4.72 1.43 7.96
N ALA A 45 -5.84 2.02 7.54
CA ALA A 45 -7.12 1.88 8.23
C ALA A 45 -7.62 0.43 8.20
N ALA A 46 -7.67 -0.17 7.01
CA ALA A 46 -8.24 -1.50 6.83
C ALA A 46 -7.50 -2.62 7.58
N MET A 47 -6.16 -2.57 7.65
CA MET A 47 -5.39 -3.58 8.38
C MET A 47 -5.59 -3.46 9.90
N ILE A 48 -5.73 -2.25 10.42
CA ILE A 48 -6.02 -2.02 11.86
C ILE A 48 -7.47 -2.41 12.18
N GLU A 49 -8.44 -2.02 11.36
CA GLU A 49 -9.84 -2.40 11.55
C GLU A 49 -10.06 -3.92 11.43
N ALA A 50 -9.32 -4.58 10.53
CA ALA A 50 -9.34 -6.04 10.46
C ALA A 50 -8.78 -6.66 11.74
N ALA A 51 -7.66 -6.17 12.26
CA ALA A 51 -7.09 -6.66 13.50
C ALA A 51 -8.00 -6.42 14.72
N GLU A 52 -8.69 -5.28 14.79
CA GLU A 52 -9.72 -5.00 15.80
C GLU A 52 -10.87 -6.01 15.72
N ARG A 53 -11.45 -6.18 14.54
CA ARG A 53 -12.57 -7.09 14.29
C ARG A 53 -12.22 -8.54 14.64
N ASP A 54 -10.99 -8.95 14.30
CA ASP A 54 -10.52 -10.32 14.49
C ASP A 54 -9.95 -10.56 15.91
N GLY A 55 -9.99 -9.54 16.78
CA GLY A 55 -9.56 -9.64 18.18
C GLY A 55 -8.04 -9.74 18.37
N LEU A 56 -7.26 -9.39 17.35
CA LEU A 56 -5.79 -9.45 17.36
C LEU A 56 -5.15 -8.27 18.08
N ILE A 57 -5.88 -7.15 18.20
CA ILE A 57 -5.44 -5.97 18.95
C ILE A 57 -6.52 -5.47 19.90
N ASN A 58 -6.06 -4.87 21.00
CA ASN A 58 -6.87 -4.19 22.01
C ASN A 58 -6.16 -2.89 22.43
N SER A 59 -6.74 -2.13 23.36
CA SER A 59 -6.20 -0.82 23.79
C SER A 59 -4.74 -0.84 24.28
N ASP A 60 -4.23 -1.99 24.72
CA ASP A 60 -2.85 -2.15 25.21
C ASP A 60 -1.89 -2.66 24.12
N SER A 61 -2.38 -2.88 22.90
CA SER A 61 -1.59 -3.40 21.79
C SER A 61 -0.62 -2.35 21.22
N VAL A 62 0.48 -2.86 20.67
CA VAL A 62 1.54 -2.09 20.03
C VAL A 62 1.64 -2.50 18.58
N VAL A 63 1.40 -1.57 17.66
CA VAL A 63 1.55 -1.78 16.22
C VAL A 63 3.02 -1.58 15.84
N VAL A 64 3.63 -2.60 15.25
CA VAL A 64 5.03 -2.57 14.81
C VAL A 64 5.09 -2.85 13.32
N GLU A 65 5.65 -1.95 12.50
CA GLU A 65 5.80 -2.19 11.05
C GLU A 65 7.18 -1.71 10.55
N PRO A 66 7.92 -2.53 9.79
CA PRO A 66 9.16 -2.10 9.14
C PRO A 66 8.86 -1.29 7.87
N THR A 67 8.74 0.03 8.02
CA THR A 67 8.47 0.91 6.88
C THR A 67 8.86 2.37 7.13
N SER A 68 9.30 3.04 6.06
CA SER A 68 9.53 4.48 5.99
C SER A 68 8.73 5.14 4.86
N GLY A 69 7.85 4.38 4.21
CA GLY A 69 7.04 4.83 3.10
C GLY A 69 5.67 5.33 3.55
N ASN A 70 4.77 5.48 2.58
CA ASN A 70 3.41 5.96 2.81
C ASN A 70 2.62 5.05 3.78
N THR A 71 2.91 3.75 3.85
CA THR A 71 2.28 2.84 4.82
C THR A 71 2.62 3.21 6.26
N GLY A 72 3.85 3.67 6.53
CA GLY A 72 4.22 4.14 7.87
C GLY A 72 3.47 5.40 8.27
N ILE A 73 3.29 6.33 7.33
CA ILE A 73 2.51 7.56 7.54
C ILE A 73 1.05 7.21 7.83
N ALA A 74 0.45 6.34 7.02
CA ALA A 74 -0.92 5.88 7.19
C ALA A 74 -1.14 5.17 8.54
N LEU A 75 -0.25 4.24 8.91
CA LEU A 75 -0.34 3.53 10.19
C LEU A 75 -0.16 4.48 11.38
N ALA A 76 0.82 5.39 11.33
CA ALA A 76 1.02 6.39 12.38
C ALA A 76 -0.23 7.25 12.59
N PHE A 77 -0.81 7.75 11.50
CA PHE A 77 -2.06 8.52 11.52
C PHE A 77 -3.24 7.73 12.10
N VAL A 78 -3.47 6.51 11.63
CA VAL A 78 -4.58 5.66 12.08
C VAL A 78 -4.41 5.28 13.55
N CYS A 79 -3.20 4.91 13.97
CA CYS A 79 -2.89 4.61 15.36
C CYS A 79 -3.10 5.82 16.26
N ALA A 80 -2.66 7.01 15.84
CA ALA A 80 -2.88 8.25 16.60
C ALA A 80 -4.37 8.56 16.77
N ALA A 81 -5.16 8.38 15.71
CA ALA A 81 -6.61 8.64 15.75
C ALA A 81 -7.39 7.58 16.57
N LYS A 82 -6.89 6.34 16.67
CA LYS A 82 -7.52 5.24 17.43
C LYS A 82 -6.93 5.02 18.83
N GLY A 83 -5.82 5.68 19.16
CA GLY A 83 -5.15 5.56 20.46
C GLY A 83 -4.21 4.37 20.60
N TYR A 84 -3.74 3.78 19.49
CA TYR A 84 -2.74 2.71 19.52
C TYR A 84 -1.32 3.25 19.58
N ARG A 85 -0.44 2.54 20.30
CA ARG A 85 1.00 2.78 20.22
C ARG A 85 1.53 2.27 18.88
N CYS A 86 2.29 3.10 18.16
CA CYS A 86 2.85 2.76 16.86
C CYS A 86 4.37 2.88 16.87
N ILE A 87 5.07 1.79 16.54
CA ILE A 87 6.52 1.73 16.41
C ILE A 87 6.89 1.41 14.96
N LEU A 88 7.66 2.29 14.34
CA LEU A 88 8.14 2.13 12.97
C LEU A 88 9.64 1.90 12.97
N THR A 89 10.08 0.80 12.35
CA THR A 89 11.51 0.54 12.15
C THR A 89 11.93 0.97 10.74
N MET A 90 13.05 1.66 10.64
CA MET A 90 13.56 2.13 9.34
C MET A 90 15.07 2.39 9.34
N PRO A 91 15.74 2.31 8.17
CA PRO A 91 17.14 2.69 8.07
C PRO A 91 17.37 4.17 8.39
N GLU A 92 18.49 4.50 9.02
CA GLU A 92 18.85 5.90 9.35
C GLU A 92 19.08 6.80 8.12
N THR A 93 19.28 6.18 6.95
CA THR A 93 19.41 6.83 5.63
C THR A 93 18.10 7.47 5.15
N MET A 94 16.97 7.19 5.82
CA MET A 94 15.69 7.80 5.50
C MET A 94 15.67 9.31 5.84
N SER A 95 14.94 10.06 5.00
CA SER A 95 14.94 11.52 5.05
C SER A 95 14.52 12.06 6.42
N LYS A 96 15.06 13.23 6.79
CA LYS A 96 14.74 13.85 8.08
C LYS A 96 13.28 14.31 8.11
N GLU A 97 12.79 14.80 6.98
CA GLU A 97 11.44 15.29 6.74
C GLU A 97 10.40 14.21 7.05
N ARG A 98 10.60 12.99 6.55
CA ARG A 98 9.70 11.86 6.86
C ARG A 98 9.72 11.50 8.34
N ARG A 99 10.90 11.50 8.97
CA ARG A 99 11.01 11.22 10.42
C ARG A 99 10.33 12.29 11.27
N VAL A 100 10.37 13.55 10.86
CA VAL A 100 9.64 14.63 11.54
C VAL A 100 8.13 14.41 11.43
N LEU A 101 7.62 14.17 10.22
CA LEU A 101 6.19 13.90 10.01
C LEU A 101 5.68 12.74 10.88
N LEU A 102 6.39 11.60 10.87
CA LEU A 102 6.00 10.43 11.65
C LEU A 102 5.97 10.69 13.16
N ARG A 103 6.94 11.44 13.70
CA ARG A 103 6.94 11.83 15.11
C ARG A 103 5.81 12.81 15.45
N LEU A 104 5.47 13.73 14.55
CA LEU A 104 4.32 14.63 14.73
C LEU A 104 3.00 13.86 14.76
N LEU A 105 2.92 12.74 14.05
CA LEU A 105 1.81 11.78 14.14
C LEU A 105 1.90 10.85 15.35
N GLY A 106 2.84 11.07 16.29
CA GLY A 106 2.97 10.29 17.51
C GLY A 106 3.62 8.91 17.36
N ALA A 107 4.16 8.57 16.19
CA ALA A 107 4.87 7.30 16.01
C ALA A 107 6.25 7.33 16.66
N GLU A 108 6.60 6.23 17.32
CA GLU A 108 7.95 5.95 17.79
C GLU A 108 8.78 5.43 16.62
N ILE A 109 9.98 5.98 16.44
CA ILE A 109 10.87 5.62 15.34
C ILE A 109 12.09 4.91 15.90
N VAL A 110 12.30 3.66 15.49
CA VAL A 110 13.50 2.90 15.78
C VAL A 110 14.37 2.86 14.54
N LEU A 111 15.50 3.57 14.59
CA LEU A 111 16.44 3.62 13.47
C LEU A 111 17.36 2.40 13.47
N THR A 112 17.60 1.86 12.28
CA THR A 112 18.55 0.76 12.05
C THR A 112 19.74 1.23 11.21
N PRO A 113 20.91 0.57 11.29
CA PRO A 113 22.08 0.94 10.51
C PRO A 113 21.80 0.99 9.01
N GLY A 114 22.17 2.10 8.36
CA GLY A 114 21.96 2.31 6.92
C GLY A 114 22.43 1.16 6.02
N PRO A 115 23.63 0.58 6.21
CA PRO A 115 24.15 -0.51 5.38
C PRO A 115 23.32 -1.79 5.38
N LYS A 116 22.51 -2.03 6.42
CA LYS A 116 21.62 -3.20 6.49
C LYS A 116 20.31 -3.01 5.72
N GLY A 117 20.04 -1.78 5.25
CA GLY A 117 18.83 -1.43 4.49
C GLY A 117 17.55 -1.91 5.17
N MET A 118 16.54 -2.24 4.37
CA MET A 118 15.26 -2.75 4.87
C MET A 118 15.37 -4.10 5.59
N GLY A 119 16.35 -4.95 5.23
CA GLY A 119 16.60 -6.20 5.95
C GLY A 119 16.90 -5.97 7.44
N GLY A 120 17.68 -4.93 7.75
CA GLY A 120 17.93 -4.50 9.13
C GLY A 120 16.67 -4.00 9.85
N ALA A 121 15.82 -3.23 9.16
CA ALA A 121 14.55 -2.74 9.70
C ALA A 121 13.59 -3.89 10.01
N ILE A 122 13.47 -4.87 9.11
CA ILE A 122 12.66 -6.08 9.29
C ILE A 122 13.15 -6.87 10.50
N ALA A 123 14.45 -7.15 10.60
CA ALA A 123 15.01 -7.87 11.74
C ALA A 123 14.74 -7.16 13.07
N LYS A 124 14.83 -5.83 13.11
CA LYS A 124 14.49 -5.06 14.33
C LYS A 124 12.99 -5.07 14.63
N ALA A 125 12.13 -5.05 13.61
CA ALA A 125 10.69 -5.16 13.81
C ALA A 125 10.32 -6.53 14.40
N SER A 126 10.91 -7.62 13.90
CA SER A 126 10.75 -8.97 14.47
C SER A 126 11.21 -9.02 15.93
N GLN A 127 12.37 -8.44 16.26
CA GLN A 127 12.82 -8.38 17.65
C GLN A 127 11.82 -7.62 18.55
N LEU A 128 11.24 -6.52 18.07
CA LEU A 128 10.23 -5.77 18.82
C LEU A 128 8.92 -6.55 18.99
N MET A 129 8.56 -7.40 18.02
CA MET A 129 7.43 -8.32 18.17
C MET A 129 7.70 -9.30 19.32
N ASP A 130 8.90 -9.89 19.38
CA ASP A 130 9.29 -10.81 20.45
C ASP A 130 9.34 -10.10 21.83
N GLU A 131 9.87 -8.87 21.87
CA GLU A 131 9.97 -8.06 23.10
C GLU A 131 8.59 -7.69 23.67
N HIS A 132 7.61 -7.39 22.81
CA HIS A 132 6.25 -7.01 23.20
C HIS A 132 5.27 -8.19 23.31
N GLY A 133 5.65 -9.38 22.82
CA GLY A 133 4.90 -10.62 22.92
C GLY A 133 3.47 -10.48 22.37
N GLU A 134 2.49 -10.99 23.11
CA GLU A 134 1.07 -11.00 22.72
C GLU A 134 0.46 -9.60 22.50
N LYS A 135 1.10 -8.54 23.00
CA LYS A 135 0.65 -7.16 22.76
C LYS A 135 1.05 -6.64 21.39
N ALA A 136 2.04 -7.27 20.74
CA ALA A 136 2.59 -6.78 19.48
C ALA A 136 1.75 -7.23 18.29
N PHE A 137 1.49 -6.32 17.36
CA PHE A 137 0.84 -6.63 16.10
C PHE A 137 1.62 -6.05 14.93
N MET A 138 1.93 -6.88 13.94
CA MET A 138 2.56 -6.45 12.69
C MET A 138 1.55 -6.57 11.54
N PRO A 139 1.13 -5.44 10.93
CA PRO A 139 0.19 -5.44 9.81
C PRO A 139 0.64 -6.25 8.60
N GLN A 140 1.94 -6.28 8.26
CA GLN A 140 2.49 -7.07 7.14
C GLN A 140 1.84 -6.74 5.78
N GLN A 141 2.00 -5.50 5.32
CA GLN A 141 1.31 -4.98 4.12
C GLN A 141 1.44 -5.81 2.82
N PHE A 142 2.47 -6.64 2.69
CA PHE A 142 2.69 -7.48 1.50
C PHE A 142 1.91 -8.81 1.52
N ASN A 143 1.44 -9.22 2.70
CA ASN A 143 0.80 -10.53 2.94
C ASN A 143 -0.63 -10.42 3.49
N ASN A 144 -0.98 -9.28 4.09
CA ASN A 144 -2.24 -9.12 4.79
C ASN A 144 -3.42 -9.00 3.81
N PRO A 145 -4.43 -9.88 3.88
CA PRO A 145 -5.56 -9.88 2.95
C PRO A 145 -6.44 -8.63 3.07
N ALA A 146 -6.38 -7.90 4.19
CA ALA A 146 -7.09 -6.63 4.34
C ALA A 146 -6.61 -5.56 3.35
N ASN A 147 -5.38 -5.68 2.83
CA ASN A 147 -4.83 -4.77 1.82
C ASN A 147 -5.58 -4.87 0.47
N PRO A 148 -5.59 -6.00 -0.26
CA PRO A 148 -6.41 -6.09 -1.47
C PRO A 148 -7.91 -5.94 -1.16
N GLU A 149 -8.38 -6.39 0.00
CA GLU A 149 -9.80 -6.38 0.34
C GLU A 149 -10.40 -4.97 0.46
N VAL A 150 -9.67 -4.00 1.01
CA VAL A 150 -10.17 -2.61 1.04
C VAL A 150 -10.30 -2.04 -0.37
N HIS A 151 -9.43 -2.44 -1.29
CA HIS A 151 -9.52 -2.03 -2.68
C HIS A 151 -10.70 -2.67 -3.40
N ARG A 152 -11.04 -3.94 -3.11
CA ARG A 152 -12.26 -4.59 -3.59
C ARG A 152 -13.51 -3.82 -3.13
N LYS A 153 -13.58 -3.53 -1.84
CA LYS A 153 -14.76 -2.91 -1.20
C LYS A 153 -14.94 -1.44 -1.50
N THR A 154 -13.86 -0.72 -1.82
CA THR A 154 -13.89 0.74 -1.95
C THR A 154 -13.37 1.21 -3.30
N THR A 155 -12.07 1.04 -3.56
CA THR A 155 -11.42 1.61 -4.75
C THR A 155 -12.05 1.10 -6.06
N ALA A 156 -12.39 -0.19 -6.12
CA ALA A 156 -13.05 -0.80 -7.27
C ALA A 156 -14.44 -0.20 -7.51
N GLU A 157 -15.25 -0.11 -6.46
CA GLU A 157 -16.60 0.45 -6.53
C GLU A 157 -16.61 1.93 -6.90
N GLU A 158 -15.66 2.70 -6.34
CA GLU A 158 -15.50 4.11 -6.67
C GLU A 158 -15.14 4.30 -8.16
N ILE A 159 -14.24 3.49 -8.71
CA ILE A 159 -13.87 3.54 -10.13
C ILE A 159 -15.04 3.09 -11.01
N TRP A 160 -15.68 1.97 -10.66
CA TRP A 160 -16.81 1.41 -11.40
C TRP A 160 -17.97 2.41 -11.49
N SER A 161 -18.35 3.02 -10.36
CA SER A 161 -19.41 4.02 -10.32
C SER A 161 -19.03 5.29 -11.09
N ALA A 162 -17.80 5.79 -10.93
CA ALA A 162 -17.37 7.02 -11.58
C ALA A 162 -17.21 6.89 -13.11
N THR A 163 -16.99 5.66 -13.59
CA THR A 163 -16.90 5.35 -15.02
C THR A 163 -18.23 4.87 -15.60
N GLU A 164 -19.30 4.81 -14.79
CA GLU A 164 -20.60 4.23 -15.18
C GLU A 164 -20.45 2.81 -15.75
N GLY A 165 -19.49 2.03 -15.26
CA GLY A 165 -19.17 0.69 -15.75
C GLY A 165 -18.45 0.64 -17.10
N LYS A 166 -17.99 1.76 -17.65
CA LYS A 166 -17.36 1.87 -18.99
C LYS A 166 -15.83 1.88 -18.94
N ILE A 167 -15.23 1.30 -17.91
CA ILE A 167 -13.76 1.18 -17.84
C ILE A 167 -13.28 0.00 -18.70
N ASP A 168 -12.41 0.30 -19.66
CA ASP A 168 -11.83 -0.69 -20.57
C ASP A 168 -10.45 -1.21 -20.11
N CYS A 169 -9.71 -0.41 -19.34
CA CYS A 169 -8.36 -0.74 -18.91
C CYS A 169 -8.03 -0.12 -17.54
N LEU A 170 -7.44 -0.93 -16.66
CA LEU A 170 -6.82 -0.46 -15.43
C LEU A 170 -5.30 -0.55 -15.54
N VAL A 171 -4.61 0.57 -15.33
CA VAL A 171 -3.15 0.63 -15.24
C VAL A 171 -2.76 0.99 -13.80
N ALA A 172 -1.93 0.17 -13.15
CA ALA A 172 -1.52 0.44 -11.77
C ALA A 172 -0.07 0.01 -11.50
N GLY A 173 0.68 0.91 -10.86
CA GLY A 173 2.02 0.62 -10.34
C GLY A 173 1.98 -0.39 -9.20
N VAL A 174 2.83 -1.42 -9.27
CA VAL A 174 2.79 -2.53 -8.30
C VAL A 174 3.85 -2.38 -7.22
N GLY A 175 3.40 -2.01 -6.02
CA GLY A 175 4.18 -2.12 -4.78
C GLY A 175 3.81 -3.38 -4.01
N THR A 176 2.69 -3.34 -3.29
CA THR A 176 2.19 -4.49 -2.51
C THR A 176 1.27 -5.42 -3.30
N GLY A 177 0.88 -5.07 -4.54
CA GLY A 177 -0.12 -5.82 -5.32
C GLY A 177 -1.57 -5.53 -4.97
N GLY A 178 -1.87 -5.13 -3.73
CA GLY A 178 -3.25 -5.00 -3.26
C GLY A 178 -4.18 -4.12 -4.11
N THR A 179 -3.71 -2.97 -4.61
CA THR A 179 -4.56 -2.08 -5.42
C THR A 179 -4.95 -2.72 -6.75
N ILE A 180 -3.99 -3.24 -7.51
CA ILE A 180 -4.28 -3.86 -8.81
C ILE A 180 -5.10 -5.13 -8.64
N THR A 181 -4.78 -5.96 -7.64
CA THR A 181 -5.53 -7.17 -7.34
C THR A 181 -6.96 -6.89 -6.93
N GLY A 182 -7.18 -6.04 -5.92
CA GLY A 182 -8.52 -5.77 -5.43
C GLY A 182 -9.41 -5.07 -6.45
N VAL A 183 -8.86 -4.13 -7.23
CA VAL A 183 -9.65 -3.43 -8.26
C VAL A 183 -9.97 -4.36 -9.43
N SER A 184 -8.97 -5.05 -9.98
CA SER A 184 -9.18 -5.86 -11.17
C SER A 184 -10.06 -7.08 -10.93
N GLU A 185 -9.96 -7.75 -9.79
CA GLU A 185 -10.82 -8.90 -9.48
C GLU A 185 -12.30 -8.50 -9.50
N VAL A 186 -12.67 -7.42 -8.80
CA VAL A 186 -14.07 -6.96 -8.72
C VAL A 186 -14.57 -6.46 -10.08
N ILE A 187 -13.75 -5.70 -10.81
CA ILE A 187 -14.21 -5.15 -12.09
C ILE A 187 -14.30 -6.24 -13.15
N LYS A 188 -13.37 -7.22 -13.18
CA LYS A 188 -13.41 -8.32 -14.15
C LYS A 188 -14.60 -9.27 -13.96
N GLU A 189 -15.14 -9.38 -12.74
CA GLU A 189 -16.42 -10.09 -12.52
C GLU A 189 -17.60 -9.44 -13.27
N ARG A 190 -17.53 -8.12 -13.52
CA ARG A 190 -18.59 -7.32 -14.17
C ARG A 190 -18.30 -7.04 -15.64
N ASN A 191 -17.02 -6.84 -15.98
CA ASN A 191 -16.50 -6.63 -17.31
C ASN A 191 -15.29 -7.55 -17.53
N PRO A 192 -15.49 -8.80 -17.95
CA PRO A 192 -14.41 -9.78 -18.17
C PRO A 192 -13.36 -9.32 -19.18
N ASP A 193 -13.75 -8.46 -20.12
CA ASP A 193 -12.89 -7.95 -21.19
C ASP A 193 -11.98 -6.79 -20.74
N MET A 194 -12.18 -6.24 -19.54
CA MET A 194 -11.34 -5.15 -19.02
C MET A 194 -9.87 -5.59 -18.97
N LEU A 195 -8.99 -4.83 -19.62
CA LEU A 195 -7.55 -5.04 -19.54
C LEU A 195 -7.02 -4.62 -18.16
N THR A 196 -5.99 -5.31 -17.70
CA THR A 196 -5.28 -4.95 -16.46
C THR A 196 -3.80 -4.96 -16.74
N VAL A 197 -3.13 -3.85 -16.42
CA VAL A 197 -1.72 -3.62 -16.73
C VAL A 197 -0.98 -3.28 -15.44
N ALA A 198 -0.15 -4.22 -15.01
CA ALA A 198 0.83 -3.99 -13.95
C ALA A 198 1.99 -3.14 -14.47
N VAL A 199 2.37 -2.11 -13.70
CA VAL A 199 3.56 -1.29 -14.00
C VAL A 199 4.63 -1.55 -12.95
N GLU A 200 5.83 -1.88 -13.40
CA GLU A 200 7.02 -2.10 -12.57
C GLU A 200 8.26 -1.42 -13.16
N PRO A 201 9.34 -1.20 -12.37
CA PRO A 201 10.59 -0.65 -12.86
C PRO A 201 11.31 -1.60 -13.82
N VAL A 202 11.84 -1.08 -14.92
CA VAL A 202 12.64 -1.88 -15.87
C VAL A 202 13.91 -2.42 -15.24
N GLU A 203 14.47 -1.73 -14.23
CA GLU A 203 15.65 -2.17 -13.50
C GLU A 203 15.36 -3.26 -12.46
N SER A 204 14.08 -3.54 -12.15
CA SER A 204 13.66 -4.58 -11.20
C SER A 204 12.36 -5.27 -11.65
N PRO A 205 12.35 -5.92 -12.83
CA PRO A 205 11.13 -6.38 -13.50
C PRO A 205 10.69 -7.77 -13.01
N VAL A 206 10.59 -7.93 -11.69
CA VAL A 206 10.37 -9.23 -11.03
C VAL A 206 9.03 -9.87 -11.41
N ILE A 207 8.00 -9.08 -11.72
CA ILE A 207 6.69 -9.58 -12.13
C ILE A 207 6.78 -10.16 -13.54
N THR A 208 7.35 -9.40 -14.48
CA THR A 208 7.56 -9.83 -15.86
C THR A 208 8.41 -11.08 -15.92
N GLN A 209 9.55 -11.11 -15.22
CA GLN A 209 10.43 -12.28 -15.14
C GLN A 209 9.68 -13.51 -14.59
N THR A 210 8.92 -13.35 -13.51
CA THR A 210 8.14 -14.45 -12.92
C THR A 210 7.11 -14.99 -13.91
N ARG A 211 6.37 -14.11 -14.60
CA ARG A 211 5.34 -14.52 -15.58
C ARG A 211 5.92 -15.22 -16.81
N ASN A 212 7.10 -14.80 -17.24
CA ASN A 212 7.80 -15.41 -18.36
C ASN A 212 8.53 -16.71 -17.99
N GLY A 213 8.57 -17.09 -16.71
CA GLY A 213 9.35 -18.23 -16.23
C GLY A 213 10.88 -17.98 -16.27
N GLU A 214 11.29 -16.72 -16.27
CA GLU A 214 12.69 -16.30 -16.24
C GLU A 214 13.23 -16.31 -14.80
N GLU A 215 14.56 -16.27 -14.66
CA GLU A 215 15.19 -16.11 -13.36
C GLU A 215 14.86 -14.72 -12.77
N VAL A 216 14.34 -14.68 -11.55
CA VAL A 216 13.98 -13.43 -10.88
C VAL A 216 15.24 -12.73 -10.39
N GLN A 217 15.54 -11.57 -10.99
CA GLN A 217 16.70 -10.76 -10.68
C GLN A 217 16.26 -9.34 -10.30
N PRO A 218 16.05 -9.04 -9.00
CA PRO A 218 15.72 -7.69 -8.56
C PRO A 218 16.92 -6.76 -8.68
N GLY A 219 16.67 -5.51 -9.10
CA GLY A 219 17.70 -4.48 -9.20
C GLY A 219 17.31 -3.17 -8.49
N PRO A 220 18.30 -2.30 -8.20
CA PRO A 220 18.04 -1.01 -7.58
C PRO A 220 17.39 -0.03 -8.57
N HIS A 221 16.34 0.69 -8.13
CA HIS A 221 15.66 1.71 -8.93
C HIS A 221 15.25 2.92 -8.08
N LYS A 222 14.84 4.01 -8.74
CA LYS A 222 14.48 5.29 -8.08
C LYS A 222 12.97 5.54 -7.93
N ILE A 223 12.13 4.69 -8.52
CA ILE A 223 10.67 4.83 -8.51
C ILE A 223 10.09 4.39 -7.17
N GLN A 224 9.98 5.31 -6.23
CA GLN A 224 9.50 4.98 -4.88
C GLN A 224 8.03 4.54 -4.88
N GLY A 225 7.73 3.47 -4.13
CA GLY A 225 6.37 2.97 -3.89
C GLY A 225 5.96 1.76 -4.73
N ILE A 226 6.73 1.40 -5.75
CA ILE A 226 6.57 0.20 -6.59
C ILE A 226 7.88 -0.61 -6.63
N GLY A 227 7.87 -1.80 -7.24
CA GLY A 227 9.09 -2.58 -7.48
C GLY A 227 9.72 -3.13 -6.19
N ALA A 228 8.99 -3.93 -5.42
CA ALA A 228 9.45 -4.41 -4.11
C ALA A 228 10.68 -5.35 -4.16
N GLY A 229 11.11 -5.78 -5.35
CA GLY A 229 12.20 -6.73 -5.54
C GLY A 229 11.80 -8.20 -5.34
N PHE A 230 10.51 -8.47 -5.21
CA PHE A 230 9.88 -9.79 -5.17
C PHE A 230 8.42 -9.66 -5.59
N VAL A 231 7.76 -10.77 -5.94
CA VAL A 231 6.31 -10.81 -6.19
C VAL A 231 5.56 -10.86 -4.86
N PRO A 232 4.79 -9.83 -4.47
CA PRO A 232 4.04 -9.83 -3.21
C PRO A 232 2.95 -10.90 -3.20
N LYS A 233 2.68 -11.51 -2.04
CA LYS A 233 1.57 -12.47 -1.90
C LYS A 233 0.19 -11.84 -2.17
N ASN A 234 0.08 -10.54 -1.92
CA ASN A 234 -1.12 -9.76 -2.23
C ASN A 234 -1.31 -9.46 -3.73
N LEU A 235 -0.34 -9.79 -4.59
CA LEU A 235 -0.48 -9.70 -6.05
C LEU A 235 -1.00 -11.03 -6.60
N ASN A 236 -2.22 -11.01 -7.13
CA ASN A 236 -2.72 -12.07 -7.99
C ASN A 236 -2.11 -11.91 -9.40
N LEU A 237 -1.29 -12.88 -9.83
CA LEU A 237 -0.60 -12.85 -11.13
C LEU A 237 -1.51 -13.24 -12.31
N ASP A 238 -2.60 -13.95 -12.05
CA ASP A 238 -3.48 -14.46 -13.12
C ASP A 238 -4.38 -13.37 -13.73
N ILE A 239 -4.50 -12.23 -13.04
CA ILE A 239 -5.31 -11.09 -13.48
C ILE A 239 -4.52 -9.98 -14.20
N VAL A 240 -3.18 -10.03 -14.14
CA VAL A 240 -2.26 -9.02 -14.70
C VAL A 240 -1.54 -9.56 -15.94
#